data_AF-A0A7N2LS11-F1
#
_entry.id   AF-A0A7N2LS11-F1
#
_cell.length_a   1.000
_cell.length_b   1.000
_cell.length_c   1.000
_cell.angle_alpha   90.00
_cell.angle_beta   90.00
_cell.angle_gamma   90.00
#
_symmetry.space_group_name_H-M   'P 1'
#
loop_
_entity.id
_entity.type
_entity.pdbx_description
1 polymer ?
#
loop_
_entity_poly.entity_id
_entity_poly.type
_entity_poly.pdbx_seq_one_letter_code
_entity_poly.pdbx_strand_id
1 'polypeptide(L)'
;MGEMLLNSMRGDIPLVIIRPSIIESSIKEPFPGWIQGSRMLDPLILSYGKGWLPGFLGDPKAVIDVVPLDMVVNASIAAIAKHGIAAKPELNVYHVGSSAVNPLLVHDLFKFSCNHFTCSPLMNSERTNIRINEMKFFNSMDNFASYISDEIAQRSGLMDTTITDSKLRGKLEIKRKKIVEHVVHLAKIYEPYMVDRGRFDNQNTQKLMEGMSLGEMRDFGFNVGSINWEDYILNVHIPGSPYLDRVLGILAFAFIVPLEYCPEKTI
;
A
#
# COMPACT_ATOMS: atom_id res chain seq x y z
N MET A 1 12.49 19.48 -10.49
CA MET A 1 13.58 19.89 -11.42
C MET A 1 13.45 19.23 -12.79
N GLY A 2 13.30 17.91 -12.91
CA GLY A 2 13.20 17.23 -14.21
C GLY A 2 12.07 17.72 -15.11
N GLU A 3 10.86 17.89 -14.56
CA GLU A 3 9.71 18.39 -15.34
C GLU A 3 9.91 19.79 -15.92
N MET A 4 10.54 20.69 -15.15
CA MET A 4 10.85 22.05 -15.60
C MET A 4 11.86 22.02 -16.75
N LEU A 5 12.86 21.14 -16.67
CA LEU A 5 13.85 20.96 -17.72
C LEU A 5 13.19 20.46 -19.00
N LEU A 6 12.34 19.43 -18.92
CA LEU A 6 11.58 18.93 -20.07
C LEU A 6 10.75 20.03 -20.72
N ASN A 7 10.03 20.83 -19.92
CA ASN A 7 9.24 21.94 -20.45
C ASN A 7 10.10 23.03 -21.10
N SER A 8 11.31 23.29 -20.59
CA SER A 8 12.21 24.28 -21.20
C SER A 8 12.84 23.80 -22.52
N MET A 9 12.98 22.48 -22.70
CA MET A 9 13.68 21.88 -23.85
C MET A 9 12.75 21.33 -24.94
N ARG A 10 11.44 21.22 -24.69
CA ARG A 10 10.50 20.54 -25.60
C ARG A 10 10.32 21.20 -26.97
N GLY A 11 10.62 22.49 -27.12
CA GLY A 11 10.32 23.25 -28.34
C GLY A 11 8.84 23.16 -28.72
N ASP A 12 8.54 22.68 -29.94
CA ASP A 12 7.17 22.49 -30.42
C ASP A 12 6.62 21.08 -30.18
N ILE A 13 7.33 20.24 -29.42
CA ILE A 13 6.86 18.89 -29.10
C ILE A 13 5.79 18.99 -27.98
N PRO A 14 4.59 18.40 -28.18
CA PRO A 14 3.60 18.26 -27.11
C PRO A 14 4.18 17.46 -25.94
N LEU A 15 4.00 17.94 -24.72
CA LEU A 15 4.55 17.30 -23.51
C LEU A 15 3.43 16.94 -22.54
N VAL A 16 3.32 15.65 -22.23
CA VAL A 16 2.44 15.13 -21.18
C VAL A 16 3.29 14.67 -20.00
N ILE A 17 2.93 15.11 -18.80
CA ILE A 17 3.54 14.68 -17.55
C ILE A 17 2.46 14.03 -16.69
N ILE A 18 2.69 12.76 -16.34
CA ILE A 18 1.85 12.01 -15.41
C ILE A 18 2.54 12.00 -14.05
N ARG A 19 1.82 12.48 -13.02
CA ARG A 19 2.24 12.49 -11.62
C ARG A 19 1.34 11.53 -10.84
N PRO A 20 1.68 10.23 -10.78
CA PRO A 20 0.92 9.32 -9.94
C PRO A 20 1.20 9.59 -8.45
N SER A 21 0.19 9.34 -7.62
CA SER A 21 0.36 9.16 -6.18
C SER A 21 1.00 7.81 -5.86
N ILE A 22 0.89 7.32 -4.62
CA ILE A 22 1.45 6.02 -4.24
C ILE A 22 0.74 4.92 -5.04
N ILE A 23 1.49 4.28 -5.94
CA ILE A 23 0.93 3.23 -6.79
C ILE A 23 0.87 1.91 -6.03
N GLU A 24 -0.32 1.33 -5.98
CA GLU A 24 -0.57 -0.01 -5.45
C GLU A 24 -1.14 -0.93 -6.54
N SER A 25 -1.44 -2.18 -6.18
CA SER A 25 -1.87 -3.22 -7.11
C SER A 25 -3.04 -2.84 -8.03
N SER A 26 -3.16 -3.49 -9.18
CA SER A 26 -4.28 -3.28 -10.08
C SER A 26 -5.62 -3.71 -9.48
N ILE A 27 -6.69 -3.01 -9.83
CA ILE A 27 -8.06 -3.45 -9.53
C ILE A 27 -8.52 -4.51 -10.54
N LYS A 28 -8.20 -4.33 -11.82
CA LYS A 28 -8.72 -5.12 -12.93
C LYS A 28 -7.63 -5.71 -13.82
N GLU A 29 -6.69 -4.90 -14.30
CA GLU A 29 -5.73 -5.32 -15.34
C GLU A 29 -4.27 -5.26 -14.87
N PRO A 30 -3.44 -6.28 -15.16
CA PRO A 30 -3.73 -7.48 -15.94
C PRO A 30 -4.62 -8.51 -15.21
N PHE A 31 -4.68 -8.45 -13.89
CA PHE A 31 -5.64 -9.15 -13.04
C PHE A 31 -5.73 -8.44 -11.68
N PRO A 32 -6.80 -8.64 -10.89
CA PRO A 32 -6.93 -8.01 -9.57
C PRO A 32 -5.77 -8.37 -8.65
N GLY A 33 -5.20 -7.35 -8.00
CA GLY A 33 -4.13 -7.52 -7.02
C GLY A 33 -2.72 -7.68 -7.61
N TRP A 34 -2.56 -7.60 -8.93
CA TRP A 34 -1.24 -7.66 -9.54
C TRP A 34 -0.37 -6.44 -9.21
N ILE A 35 0.83 -6.71 -8.70
CA ILE A 35 1.89 -5.71 -8.51
C ILE A 35 3.26 -6.39 -8.64
N GLN A 36 4.25 -5.66 -9.18
CA GLN A 36 5.62 -6.15 -9.31
C GLN A 36 6.48 -5.69 -8.12
N GLY A 37 6.88 -6.64 -7.27
CA GLY A 37 7.69 -6.34 -6.08
C GLY A 37 6.84 -6.05 -4.84
N SER A 38 7.50 -6.09 -3.67
CA SER A 38 6.96 -5.50 -2.45
C SER A 38 7.47 -4.07 -2.36
N ARG A 39 6.60 -3.09 -2.55
CA ARG A 39 6.97 -1.66 -2.62
C ARG A 39 5.92 -0.81 -1.90
N MET A 40 6.21 0.47 -1.73
CA MET A 40 5.23 1.45 -1.26
C MET A 40 4.57 1.03 0.07
N LEU A 41 3.30 0.66 0.14
CA LEU A 41 2.67 0.27 1.42
C LEU A 41 2.90 -1.20 1.79
N ASP A 42 3.27 -2.06 0.84
CA ASP A 42 3.46 -3.50 1.08
C ASP A 42 4.37 -3.80 2.29
N PRO A 43 5.54 -3.16 2.48
CA PRO A 43 6.40 -3.46 3.62
C PRO A 43 5.73 -3.18 4.97
N LEU A 44 4.84 -2.19 5.05
CA LEU A 44 4.08 -1.88 6.26
C LEU A 44 3.00 -2.93 6.50
N ILE A 45 2.20 -3.24 5.48
CA ILE A 45 1.12 -4.23 5.56
C ILE A 45 1.68 -5.62 5.90
N LEU A 46 2.78 -6.03 5.25
CA LEU A 46 3.47 -7.28 5.51
C LEU A 46 4.06 -7.34 6.92
N SER A 47 4.68 -6.25 7.39
CA SER A 47 5.22 -6.19 8.75
C SER A 47 4.11 -6.23 9.79
N TYR A 48 2.96 -5.65 9.49
CA TYR A 48 1.77 -5.73 10.33
C TYR A 48 1.23 -7.16 10.41
N GLY A 49 0.99 -7.82 9.26
CA GLY A 49 0.53 -9.21 9.20
C GLY A 49 1.49 -10.21 9.86
N LYS A 50 2.80 -9.94 9.83
CA LYS A 50 3.82 -10.73 10.55
C LYS A 50 3.86 -10.47 12.06
N GLY A 51 3.05 -9.55 12.56
CA GLY A 51 3.05 -9.11 13.95
C GLY A 51 4.31 -8.35 14.36
N TRP A 52 5.10 -7.87 13.39
CA TRP A 52 6.32 -7.10 13.61
C TRP A 52 6.03 -5.62 13.84
N LEU A 53 4.91 -5.12 13.30
CA LEU A 53 4.47 -3.72 13.39
C LEU A 53 3.19 -3.58 14.25
N PRO A 54 3.22 -3.86 15.56
CA PRO A 54 2.04 -3.76 16.43
C PRO A 54 1.64 -2.31 16.78
N GLY A 55 2.40 -1.34 16.30
CA GLY A 55 2.17 0.10 16.46
C GLY A 55 2.75 0.85 15.28
N PHE A 56 2.36 2.10 15.08
CA PHE A 56 2.79 2.94 13.98
C PHE A 56 3.06 4.38 14.42
N LEU A 57 4.08 5.01 13.86
CA LEU A 57 4.40 6.42 14.06
C LEU A 57 3.70 7.24 12.97
N GLY A 58 2.68 8.00 13.34
CA GLY A 58 1.89 8.78 12.38
C GLY A 58 0.55 9.23 12.93
N ASP A 59 -0.12 10.12 12.22
CA ASP A 59 -1.47 10.57 12.56
C ASP A 59 -2.49 9.59 11.96
N PRO A 60 -3.34 8.92 12.77
CA PRO A 60 -4.38 8.03 12.25
C PRO A 60 -5.36 8.73 11.29
N LYS A 61 -5.47 10.06 11.38
CA LYS A 61 -6.32 10.90 10.52
C LYS A 61 -5.59 11.48 9.31
N ALA A 62 -4.31 11.18 9.11
CA ALA A 62 -3.63 11.56 7.88
C ALA A 62 -4.21 10.79 6.68
N VAL A 63 -4.16 11.41 5.52
CA VAL A 63 -4.63 10.82 4.26
C VAL A 63 -3.43 10.24 3.54
N ILE A 64 -3.53 8.97 3.13
CA ILE A 64 -2.54 8.34 2.27
C ILE A 64 -3.05 8.43 0.84
N ASP A 65 -2.32 9.13 -0.02
CA ASP A 65 -2.70 9.27 -1.43
C ASP A 65 -2.26 8.02 -2.20
N VAL A 66 -3.20 7.10 -2.41
CA VAL A 66 -2.99 5.81 -3.08
C VAL A 66 -3.76 5.77 -4.40
N VAL A 67 -3.20 5.10 -5.40
CA VAL A 67 -3.88 4.83 -6.66
C VAL A 67 -3.56 3.42 -7.19
N PRO A 68 -4.56 2.67 -7.67
CA PRO A 68 -4.33 1.42 -8.39
C PRO A 68 -3.51 1.64 -9.66
N LEU A 69 -2.56 0.73 -9.91
CA LEU A 69 -1.66 0.79 -11.06
C LEU A 69 -2.38 0.90 -12.41
N ASP A 70 -3.44 0.12 -12.62
CA ASP A 70 -4.20 0.10 -13.86
C ASP A 70 -4.88 1.44 -14.15
N MET A 71 -5.33 2.15 -13.12
CA MET A 71 -5.86 3.50 -13.28
C MET A 71 -4.78 4.50 -13.73
N VAL A 72 -3.53 4.36 -13.26
CA VAL A 72 -2.40 5.19 -13.73
C VAL A 72 -2.08 4.92 -15.19
N VAL A 73 -2.05 3.65 -15.58
CA VAL A 73 -1.81 3.23 -16.96
C VAL A 73 -2.92 3.76 -17.88
N ASN A 74 -4.18 3.59 -17.49
CA ASN A 74 -5.34 4.07 -18.24
C ASN A 74 -5.33 5.59 -18.41
N ALA A 75 -5.03 6.35 -17.34
CA ALA A 75 -4.89 7.80 -17.41
C ALA A 75 -3.76 8.21 -18.37
N SER A 76 -2.64 7.47 -18.37
CA SER A 76 -1.51 7.72 -19.27
C SER A 76 -1.90 7.50 -20.73
N ILE A 77 -2.58 6.39 -21.04
CA ILE A 77 -3.06 6.06 -22.39
C ILE A 77 -4.06 7.12 -22.87
N ALA A 78 -5.03 7.50 -22.03
CA ALA A 78 -6.01 8.53 -22.36
C ALA A 78 -5.36 9.90 -22.63
N ALA A 79 -4.37 10.28 -21.83
CA ALA A 79 -3.64 11.53 -22.02
C ALA A 79 -2.84 11.52 -23.34
N ILE A 80 -2.19 10.40 -23.67
CA ILE A 80 -1.47 10.22 -24.93
C ILE A 80 -2.45 10.30 -26.11
N ALA A 81 -3.60 9.63 -26.04
CA ALA A 81 -4.60 9.66 -27.10
C ALA A 81 -5.13 11.08 -27.35
N LYS A 82 -5.50 11.80 -26.28
CA LYS A 82 -6.02 13.18 -26.36
C LYS A 82 -5.02 14.13 -27.00
N HIS A 83 -3.77 14.09 -26.56
CA HIS A 83 -2.74 15.07 -26.98
C HIS A 83 -1.98 14.65 -28.23
N GLY A 84 -1.91 13.35 -28.52
CA GLY A 84 -1.32 12.83 -29.75
C GLY A 84 -2.13 13.19 -30.99
N ILE A 85 -3.46 13.26 -30.88
CA ILE A 85 -4.34 13.66 -32.00
C ILE A 85 -4.29 15.18 -32.22
N ALA A 86 -4.34 15.96 -31.14
CA ALA A 86 -4.34 17.42 -31.23
C ALA A 86 -2.97 18.01 -31.62
N ALA A 87 -1.88 17.32 -31.24
CA ALA A 87 -0.48 17.68 -31.47
C ALA A 87 -0.13 19.15 -31.15
N LYS A 88 -0.83 19.75 -30.17
CA LYS A 88 -0.58 21.13 -29.76
C LYS A 88 0.72 21.21 -28.95
N PRO A 89 1.60 22.21 -29.20
CA PRO A 89 2.86 22.37 -28.50
C PRO A 89 2.65 22.93 -27.08
N GLU A 90 1.93 22.19 -26.24
CA GLU A 90 1.59 22.55 -24.87
C GLU A 90 2.09 21.52 -23.86
N LEU A 91 2.26 21.98 -22.63
CA LEU A 91 2.53 21.13 -21.47
C LEU A 91 1.21 20.81 -20.78
N ASN A 92 0.92 19.52 -20.63
CA ASN A 92 -0.21 19.03 -19.85
C ASN A 92 0.28 18.17 -18.69
N VAL A 93 -0.18 18.51 -17.49
CA VAL A 93 0.19 17.79 -16.26
C VAL A 93 -1.05 17.17 -15.63
N TYR A 94 -0.99 15.87 -15.38
CA TYR A 94 -2.06 15.07 -14.78
C TYR A 94 -1.59 14.48 -13.46
N HIS A 95 -2.23 14.89 -12.35
CA HIS A 95 -2.06 14.22 -11.07
C HIS A 95 -3.04 13.07 -10.99
N VAL A 96 -2.52 11.85 -10.87
CA VAL A 96 -3.33 10.63 -10.81
C VAL A 96 -3.27 10.13 -9.37
N GLY A 97 -4.19 10.65 -8.56
CA GLY A 97 -4.29 10.39 -7.13
C GLY A 97 -5.72 10.48 -6.64
N SER A 98 -5.97 9.86 -5.49
CA SER A 98 -7.28 9.74 -4.88
C SER A 98 -7.52 10.74 -3.77
N SER A 99 -6.47 11.30 -3.14
CA SER A 99 -6.56 12.12 -1.92
C SER A 99 -7.57 13.28 -1.98
N ALA A 100 -7.73 13.92 -3.14
CA ALA A 100 -8.65 15.04 -3.33
C ALA A 100 -10.13 14.63 -3.45
N VAL A 101 -10.42 13.41 -3.91
CA VAL A 101 -11.77 12.98 -4.31
C VAL A 101 -12.29 11.77 -3.53
N ASN A 102 -11.41 10.89 -3.07
CA ASN A 102 -11.73 9.67 -2.34
C ASN A 102 -10.59 9.33 -1.36
N PRO A 103 -10.45 10.10 -0.26
CA PRO A 103 -9.33 10.00 0.65
C PRO A 103 -9.34 8.68 1.44
N LEU A 104 -8.19 7.99 1.49
CA LEU A 104 -7.95 6.84 2.38
C LEU A 104 -7.20 7.30 3.63
N LEU A 105 -7.72 7.02 4.82
CA LEU A 105 -7.05 7.36 6.08
C LEU A 105 -6.04 6.28 6.49
N VAL A 106 -4.95 6.68 7.16
CA VAL A 106 -3.97 5.74 7.74
C VAL A 106 -4.66 4.74 8.68
N HIS A 107 -5.58 5.23 9.52
CA HIS A 107 -6.38 4.38 10.40
C HIS A 107 -7.13 3.29 9.61
N ASP A 108 -7.80 3.68 8.52
CA ASP A 108 -8.63 2.77 7.74
C ASP A 108 -7.79 1.72 7.02
N LEU A 109 -6.63 2.11 6.47
CA LEU A 109 -5.66 1.16 5.89
C LEU A 109 -5.31 0.04 6.88
N PHE A 110 -4.93 0.39 8.11
CA PHE A 110 -4.55 -0.61 9.11
C PHE A 110 -5.76 -1.36 9.69
N LYS A 111 -6.93 -0.72 9.79
CA LYS A 111 -8.17 -1.39 10.17
C LYS A 111 -8.55 -2.47 9.16
N PHE A 112 -8.55 -2.15 7.86
CA PHE A 112 -8.82 -3.12 6.79
C PHE A 112 -7.76 -4.22 6.79
N SER A 113 -6.48 -3.87 6.91
CA SER A 113 -5.41 -4.87 7.04
C SER A 113 -5.63 -5.79 8.25
N CYS A 114 -6.11 -5.25 9.38
CA CYS A 114 -6.39 -6.02 10.59
C CYS A 114 -7.53 -7.01 10.36
N ASN A 115 -8.60 -6.55 9.72
CA ASN A 115 -9.74 -7.38 9.35
C ASN A 115 -9.29 -8.54 8.43
N HIS A 116 -8.48 -8.27 7.40
CA HIS A 116 -7.94 -9.31 6.52
C HIS A 116 -7.15 -10.36 7.31
N PHE A 117 -6.12 -9.95 8.06
CA PHE A 117 -5.24 -10.90 8.77
C PHE A 117 -5.91 -11.56 9.99
N THR A 118 -7.06 -11.06 10.43
CA THR A 118 -7.90 -11.76 11.42
C THR A 118 -8.66 -12.92 10.77
N CYS A 119 -9.19 -12.73 9.55
CA CYS A 119 -9.82 -13.80 8.77
C CYS A 119 -8.77 -14.81 8.23
N SER A 120 -7.67 -14.28 7.71
CA SER A 120 -6.62 -15.00 6.98
C SER A 120 -5.25 -14.72 7.60
N PRO A 121 -4.96 -15.26 8.80
CA PRO A 121 -3.71 -14.99 9.50
C PRO A 121 -2.51 -15.57 8.77
N LEU A 122 -1.38 -14.84 8.81
CA LEU A 122 -0.11 -15.38 8.36
C LEU A 122 0.41 -16.45 9.31
N MET A 123 1.14 -17.42 8.77
CA MET A 123 1.81 -18.43 9.58
C MET A 123 3.25 -18.04 9.91
N ASN A 124 3.69 -18.37 11.12
CA ASN A 124 5.09 -18.28 11.49
C ASN A 124 5.90 -19.50 11.02
N SER A 125 7.21 -19.53 11.31
CA SER A 125 8.09 -20.66 10.98
C SER A 125 7.68 -21.99 11.63
N GLU A 126 6.84 -21.95 12.65
CA GLU A 126 6.33 -23.10 13.39
C GLU A 126 4.94 -23.53 12.89
N ARG A 127 4.45 -22.95 11.78
CA ARG A 127 3.12 -23.20 11.19
C ARG A 127 1.96 -22.89 12.14
N THR A 128 2.17 -21.92 13.03
CA THR A 128 1.10 -21.39 13.88
C THR A 128 0.65 -20.03 13.39
N ASN A 129 -0.66 -19.78 13.52
CA ASN A 129 -1.28 -18.54 13.08
C ASN A 129 -0.78 -17.37 13.95
N ILE A 130 -0.23 -16.35 13.28
CA ILE A 130 0.20 -15.11 13.91
C ILE A 130 -1.04 -14.32 14.30
N ARG A 131 -1.18 -14.03 15.59
CA ARG A 131 -2.22 -13.14 16.10
C ARG A 131 -1.74 -11.69 16.01
N ILE A 132 -2.53 -10.87 15.34
CA ILE A 132 -2.33 -9.43 15.26
C ILE A 132 -3.33 -8.71 16.16
N ASN A 133 -2.96 -7.53 16.62
CA ASN A 133 -3.82 -6.64 17.39
C ASN A 133 -4.09 -5.37 16.58
N GLU A 134 -5.14 -4.64 16.93
CA GLU A 134 -5.41 -3.33 16.35
C GLU A 134 -4.19 -2.39 16.49
N MET A 135 -3.96 -1.59 15.46
CA MET A 135 -2.80 -0.72 15.36
C MET A 135 -2.84 0.38 16.42
N LYS A 136 -1.77 0.51 17.21
CA LYS A 136 -1.57 1.66 18.10
C LYS A 136 -0.81 2.78 17.39
N PHE A 137 -1.27 4.01 17.53
CA PHE A 137 -0.63 5.18 16.92
C PHE A 137 0.20 5.98 17.92
N PHE A 138 1.35 6.46 17.47
CA PHE A 138 2.30 7.22 18.26
C PHE A 138 2.69 8.51 17.53
N ASN A 139 3.01 9.54 18.30
CA ASN A 139 3.48 10.85 17.81
C ASN A 139 4.93 11.14 18.19
N SER A 140 5.61 10.19 18.81
CA SER A 140 7.01 10.29 19.25
C SER A 140 7.75 9.01 18.88
N MET A 141 8.90 9.17 18.23
CA MET A 141 9.78 8.06 17.85
C MET A 141 10.24 7.26 19.08
N ASP A 142 10.48 7.91 20.21
CA ASP A 142 10.98 7.24 21.42
C ASP A 142 9.90 6.34 22.04
N ASN A 143 8.67 6.86 22.18
CA ASN A 143 7.53 6.10 22.68
C ASN A 143 7.20 4.92 21.75
N PHE A 144 7.22 5.17 20.44
CA PHE A 144 7.05 4.16 19.43
C PHE A 144 8.13 3.07 19.53
N ALA A 145 9.41 3.43 19.53
CA ALA A 145 10.52 2.48 19.57
C ALA A 145 10.53 1.65 20.86
N SER A 146 10.23 2.27 22.01
CA SER A 146 10.09 1.56 23.28
C SER A 146 8.96 0.53 23.21
N TYR A 147 7.78 0.94 22.75
CA TYR A 147 6.63 0.04 22.62
C TYR A 147 6.90 -1.14 21.68
N ILE A 148 7.48 -0.88 20.50
CA ILE A 148 7.86 -1.94 19.55
C ILE A 148 8.87 -2.90 20.19
N SER A 149 9.88 -2.37 20.89
CA SER A 149 10.88 -3.20 21.56
C SER A 149 10.25 -4.15 22.57
N ASP A 150 9.32 -3.67 23.39
CA ASP A 150 8.65 -4.44 24.45
C ASP A 150 7.69 -5.48 23.88
N GLU A 151 6.85 -5.10 22.92
CA GLU A 151 5.86 -5.99 22.31
C GLU A 151 6.54 -7.14 21.53
N ILE A 152 7.65 -6.86 20.81
CA ILE A 152 8.44 -7.90 20.13
C ILE A 152 9.17 -8.79 21.15
N ALA A 153 9.55 -8.27 22.32
CA ALA A 153 10.13 -9.09 23.40
C ALA A 153 9.11 -10.10 23.94
N GLN A 154 7.88 -9.66 24.17
CA GLN A 154 6.80 -10.50 24.68
C GLN A 154 6.44 -11.60 23.68
N ARG A 155 6.32 -11.25 22.40
CA ARG A 155 5.97 -12.20 21.33
C ARG A 155 7.06 -13.23 21.03
N SER A 156 8.32 -12.93 21.32
CA SER A 156 9.43 -13.85 21.06
C SER A 156 9.66 -14.87 22.19
N GLY A 157 8.83 -14.88 23.24
CA GLY A 157 8.95 -15.79 24.38
C GLY A 157 10.20 -15.54 25.23
N LEU A 158 10.91 -14.43 25.04
CA LEU A 158 12.17 -14.15 25.73
C LEU A 158 12.00 -13.75 27.21
N MET A 159 10.78 -13.40 27.60
CA MET A 159 10.40 -13.24 29.01
C MET A 159 10.12 -14.58 29.70
N ASP A 160 10.12 -15.69 28.95
CA ASP A 160 9.95 -17.02 29.50
C ASP A 160 11.25 -17.48 30.18
N THR A 161 11.25 -17.42 31.51
CA THR A 161 12.37 -17.83 32.38
C THR A 161 12.77 -19.30 32.23
N THR A 162 12.02 -20.10 31.47
CA THR A 162 12.29 -21.51 31.20
C THR A 162 13.34 -21.75 30.11
N ILE A 163 13.70 -20.75 29.30
CA ILE A 163 14.74 -20.88 28.25
C ILE A 163 16.13 -20.80 28.89
N THR A 164 16.68 -21.95 29.26
CA THR A 164 18.03 -22.07 29.87
C THR A 164 19.16 -22.21 28.83
N ASP A 165 18.84 -22.50 27.57
CA ASP A 165 19.82 -22.59 26.47
C ASP A 165 20.29 -21.18 26.06
N SER A 166 21.51 -20.84 26.47
CA SER A 166 22.17 -19.56 26.17
C SER A 166 22.36 -19.31 24.67
N LYS A 167 22.53 -20.36 23.86
CA LYS A 167 22.71 -20.25 22.41
C LYS A 167 21.39 -19.97 21.70
N LEU A 168 20.31 -20.61 22.14
CA LEU A 168 18.95 -20.30 21.66
C LEU A 168 18.54 -18.89 22.03
N ARG A 169 18.80 -18.49 23.28
CA ARG A 169 18.54 -17.13 23.78
C ARG A 169 19.25 -16.07 22.94
N GLY A 170 20.55 -16.25 22.65
CA GLY A 170 21.32 -15.33 21.81
C GLY A 170 20.78 -15.23 20.38
N LYS A 171 20.31 -16.33 19.78
CA LYS A 171 19.67 -16.30 18.44
C LYS A 171 18.37 -15.51 18.44
N LEU A 172 17.53 -15.68 19.46
CA LEU A 172 16.27 -14.95 19.60
C LEU A 172 16.50 -13.45 19.82
N GLU A 173 17.50 -13.07 20.61
CA GLU A 173 17.90 -11.67 20.81
C GLU A 173 18.36 -11.01 19.49
N ILE A 174 19.19 -11.69 18.70
CA ILE A 174 19.62 -11.19 17.38
C ILE A 174 18.42 -11.01 16.44
N LYS A 175 17.50 -11.99 16.41
CA LYS A 175 16.28 -11.93 15.59
C LYS A 175 15.39 -10.75 16.01
N ARG A 176 15.16 -10.57 17.32
CA ARG A 176 14.41 -9.43 17.87
C ARG A 176 15.04 -8.11 17.46
N LYS A 177 16.36 -7.95 17.69
CA LYS A 177 17.07 -6.71 17.36
C LYS A 177 16.89 -6.35 15.88
N LYS A 178 17.04 -7.31 14.98
CA LYS A 178 16.82 -7.11 13.54
C LYS A 178 15.39 -6.68 13.21
N ILE A 179 14.38 -7.27 13.86
CA ILE A 179 12.97 -6.91 13.66
C ILE A 179 12.72 -5.48 14.14
N VAL A 180 13.16 -5.13 15.35
CA VAL A 180 12.99 -3.78 15.92
C VAL A 180 13.70 -2.74 15.04
N GLU A 181 14.95 -3.00 14.63
CA GLU A 181 15.70 -2.13 13.72
C GLU A 181 14.98 -1.94 12.38
N HIS A 182 14.44 -3.01 11.81
CA HIS A 182 13.66 -2.95 10.57
C HIS A 182 12.40 -2.10 10.72
N VAL A 183 11.63 -2.31 11.78
CA VAL A 183 10.37 -1.60 12.04
C VAL A 183 10.61 -0.11 12.32
N VAL A 184 11.64 0.21 13.12
CA VAL A 184 12.04 1.60 13.36
C VAL A 184 12.54 2.27 12.08
N HIS A 185 13.24 1.52 11.21
CA HIS A 185 13.65 2.02 9.91
C HIS A 185 12.45 2.31 8.99
N LEU A 186 11.45 1.43 8.95
CA LEU A 186 10.21 1.69 8.22
C LEU A 186 9.54 2.96 8.75
N ALA A 187 9.34 3.08 10.06
CA ALA A 187 8.72 4.28 10.66
C ALA A 187 9.40 5.58 10.20
N LYS A 188 10.73 5.63 10.15
CA LYS A 188 11.50 6.78 9.66
C LYS A 188 11.29 7.08 8.17
N ILE A 189 11.17 6.05 7.34
CA ILE A 189 10.94 6.22 5.90
C ILE A 189 9.53 6.76 5.64
N TYR A 190 8.52 6.26 6.36
CA TYR A 190 7.13 6.60 6.10
C TYR A 190 6.63 7.84 6.86
N GLU A 191 7.30 8.27 7.92
CA GLU A 191 6.91 9.43 8.74
C GLU A 191 6.48 10.66 7.91
N PRO A 192 7.23 11.09 6.86
CA PRO A 192 6.82 12.26 6.06
C PRO A 192 5.47 12.10 5.37
N TYR A 193 5.10 10.87 4.97
CA TYR A 193 3.86 10.57 4.24
C TYR A 193 2.67 10.35 5.16
N MET A 194 2.92 10.12 6.46
CA MET A 194 1.92 9.65 7.43
C MET A 194 1.54 10.73 8.45
N VAL A 195 2.15 11.91 8.31
CA VAL A 195 1.85 13.11 9.10
C VAL A 195 1.39 14.25 8.18
N ASP A 196 1.79 14.23 6.91
CA ASP A 196 1.36 15.23 5.93
C ASP A 196 -0.15 15.17 5.68
N ARG A 197 -0.74 16.35 5.50
CA ARG A 197 -2.16 16.55 5.17
C ARG A 197 -2.34 17.15 3.79
N GLY A 198 -1.26 17.25 3.02
CA GLY A 198 -1.27 17.66 1.63
C GLY A 198 -2.26 16.82 0.81
N ARG A 199 -3.01 17.50 -0.05
CA ARG A 199 -3.85 16.85 -1.08
C ARG A 199 -3.44 17.42 -2.42
N PHE A 200 -3.33 16.54 -3.41
CA PHE A 200 -2.97 16.95 -4.75
C PHE A 200 -4.23 17.14 -5.59
N ASP A 201 -4.40 18.36 -6.13
CA ASP A 201 -5.50 18.65 -7.04
C ASP A 201 -5.40 17.78 -8.30
N ASN A 202 -6.50 17.09 -8.62
CA ASN A 202 -6.59 16.17 -9.76
C ASN A 202 -7.62 16.65 -10.80
N GLN A 203 -7.96 17.95 -10.85
CA GLN A 203 -8.98 18.47 -11.77
C GLN A 203 -8.65 18.22 -13.24
N ASN A 204 -7.38 18.33 -13.63
CA ASN A 204 -6.97 18.03 -15.01
C ASN A 204 -7.27 16.57 -15.38
N THR A 205 -7.04 15.64 -14.44
CA THR A 205 -7.29 14.22 -14.62
C THR A 205 -8.79 13.92 -14.70
N GLN A 206 -9.61 14.60 -13.90
CA GLN A 206 -11.06 14.52 -14.02
C GLN A 206 -11.56 15.03 -15.38
N LYS A 207 -11.10 16.22 -15.81
CA LYS A 207 -11.42 16.79 -17.13
C LYS A 207 -10.92 15.94 -18.30
N LEU A 208 -9.86 15.16 -18.10
CA LEU A 208 -9.40 14.19 -19.09
C LEU A 208 -10.43 13.07 -19.24
N MET A 209 -10.89 12.50 -18.13
CA MET A 209 -11.88 11.44 -18.10
C MET A 209 -13.26 11.90 -18.61
N GLU A 210 -13.70 13.11 -18.25
CA GLU A 210 -14.95 13.71 -18.76
C GLU A 210 -14.96 13.91 -20.28
N GLY A 211 -13.77 14.05 -20.89
CA GLY A 211 -13.62 14.17 -22.34
C GLY A 211 -13.65 12.83 -23.09
N MET A 212 -13.72 11.70 -22.38
CA MET A 212 -13.74 10.36 -22.98
C MET A 212 -15.18 9.96 -23.37
N SER A 213 -15.31 9.20 -24.45
CA SER A 213 -16.56 8.54 -24.80
C SER A 213 -16.93 7.44 -23.81
N LEU A 214 -18.20 7.03 -23.79
CA LEU A 214 -18.65 5.92 -22.92
C LEU A 214 -17.91 4.60 -23.20
N GLY A 215 -17.53 4.35 -24.44
CA GLY A 215 -16.74 3.17 -24.81
C GLY A 215 -15.33 3.24 -24.20
N GLU A 216 -14.65 4.36 -24.36
CA GLU A 216 -13.33 4.59 -23.78
C GLU A 216 -13.36 4.56 -22.25
N MET A 217 -14.39 5.11 -21.60
CA MET A 217 -14.54 5.05 -20.14
C MET A 217 -14.75 3.61 -19.64
N ARG A 218 -15.43 2.77 -20.40
CA ARG A 218 -15.63 1.35 -20.04
C ARG A 218 -14.32 0.56 -20.13
N ASP A 219 -13.53 0.84 -21.16
CA ASP A 219 -12.34 0.05 -21.48
C ASP A 219 -11.09 0.60 -20.77
N PHE A 220 -10.97 1.93 -20.64
CA PHE A 220 -9.83 2.66 -20.07
C PHE A 220 -10.24 3.62 -18.94
N GLY A 221 -11.33 3.35 -18.22
CA GLY A 221 -11.74 4.17 -17.09
C GLY A 221 -10.71 4.18 -15.96
N PHE A 222 -10.57 5.33 -15.29
CA PHE A 222 -9.67 5.51 -14.14
C PHE A 222 -10.32 6.36 -13.03
N ASN A 223 -11.62 6.12 -12.79
CA ASN A 223 -12.36 6.82 -11.75
C ASN A 223 -11.94 6.36 -10.35
N VAL A 224 -10.94 7.03 -9.77
CA VAL A 224 -10.52 6.78 -8.38
C VAL A 224 -11.62 7.05 -7.34
N GLY A 225 -12.63 7.84 -7.71
CA GLY A 225 -13.80 8.14 -6.88
C GLY A 225 -14.72 6.95 -6.63
N SER A 226 -14.67 5.93 -7.49
CA SER A 226 -15.50 4.72 -7.36
C SER A 226 -14.81 3.58 -6.59
N ILE A 227 -13.59 3.79 -6.08
CA ILE A 227 -12.87 2.76 -5.34
C ILE A 227 -13.53 2.57 -3.98
N ASN A 228 -13.99 1.35 -3.69
CA ASN A 228 -14.28 0.92 -2.33
C ASN A 228 -12.97 0.50 -1.67
N TRP A 229 -12.42 1.36 -0.82
CA TRP A 229 -11.13 1.10 -0.16
C TRP A 229 -11.12 -0.14 0.73
N GLU A 230 -12.24 -0.44 1.40
CA GLU A 230 -12.34 -1.62 2.25
C GLU A 230 -12.21 -2.89 1.40
N ASP A 231 -13.03 -3.02 0.36
CA ASP A 231 -12.98 -4.17 -0.56
C ASP A 231 -11.63 -4.27 -1.28
N TYR A 232 -11.11 -3.14 -1.78
CA TYR A 232 -9.83 -3.11 -2.46
C TYR A 232 -8.68 -3.60 -1.57
N ILE A 233 -8.58 -3.13 -0.32
CA ILE A 233 -7.51 -3.57 0.58
C ILE A 233 -7.73 -5.02 1.01
N LEU A 234 -8.95 -5.38 1.43
CA LEU A 234 -9.25 -6.70 1.99
C LEU A 234 -9.16 -7.84 0.98
N ASN A 235 -9.75 -7.64 -0.20
CA ASN A 235 -10.08 -8.71 -1.13
C ASN A 235 -9.26 -8.64 -2.42
N VAL A 236 -8.58 -7.52 -2.71
CA VAL A 236 -7.80 -7.34 -3.94
C VAL A 236 -6.31 -7.20 -3.64
N HIS A 237 -5.91 -6.16 -2.93
CA HIS A 237 -4.51 -5.78 -2.76
C HIS A 237 -3.75 -6.76 -1.87
N ILE A 238 -4.25 -7.03 -0.65
CA ILE A 238 -3.58 -7.95 0.27
C ILE A 238 -3.57 -9.38 -0.31
N PRO A 239 -4.69 -9.98 -0.77
CA PRO A 239 -4.65 -11.34 -1.32
C PRO A 239 -3.78 -11.46 -2.59
N GLY A 240 -3.74 -10.42 -3.42
CA GLY A 240 -3.06 -10.47 -4.71
C GLY A 240 -1.54 -10.26 -4.66
N SER A 241 -0.99 -9.77 -3.55
CA SER A 241 0.45 -9.57 -3.43
C SER A 241 1.18 -10.93 -3.39
N PRO A 242 1.92 -11.33 -4.45
CA PRO A 242 2.50 -12.67 -4.58
C PRO A 242 3.59 -12.97 -3.52
N TYR A 243 3.96 -11.96 -2.73
CA TYR A 243 4.90 -12.06 -1.63
C TYR A 243 4.25 -12.53 -0.33
N LEU A 244 2.94 -12.38 -0.17
CA LEU A 244 2.20 -12.99 0.93
C LEU A 244 2.20 -14.51 0.80
N ASP A 245 1.98 -15.03 -0.41
CA ASP A 245 2.02 -16.48 -0.69
C ASP A 245 3.41 -17.10 -0.53
N ARG A 246 4.48 -16.39 -0.93
CA ARG A 246 5.86 -16.90 -0.75
C ARG A 246 6.31 -16.92 0.71
N VAL A 247 5.75 -16.06 1.56
CA VAL A 247 5.95 -16.14 3.02
C VAL A 247 5.14 -17.28 3.63
N LEU A 248 4.01 -17.67 3.01
CA LEU A 248 3.13 -18.77 3.42
C LEU A 248 3.61 -20.17 2.99
N GLY A 249 4.70 -20.28 2.22
CA GLY A 249 5.25 -21.59 1.83
C GLY A 249 4.35 -22.38 0.88
N ILE A 250 3.41 -21.72 0.20
CA ILE A 250 2.60 -22.32 -0.85
C ILE A 250 3.27 -22.00 -2.19
N LEU A 251 3.89 -23.01 -2.79
CA LEU A 251 4.22 -23.00 -4.22
C LEU A 251 2.90 -23.02 -4.99
N ALA A 252 2.41 -21.87 -5.41
CA ALA A 252 1.38 -21.80 -6.45
C ALA A 252 1.98 -21.10 -7.67
N PHE A 253 2.50 -21.91 -8.59
CA PHE A 253 2.45 -21.55 -10.01
C PHE A 253 0.97 -21.36 -10.37
N ALA A 254 0.65 -20.20 -10.92
CA ALA A 254 -0.52 -19.89 -11.74
C ALA A 254 -1.63 -20.97 -11.76
N PHE A 255 -2.61 -20.90 -10.86
CA PHE A 255 -3.97 -21.33 -11.14
C PHE A 255 -4.93 -20.60 -10.19
N ILE A 256 -5.99 -20.09 -10.79
CA ILE A 256 -7.16 -19.46 -10.18
C ILE A 256 -7.63 -20.30 -8.98
N VAL A 257 -7.44 -19.79 -7.76
CA VAL A 257 -8.18 -20.23 -6.58
C VAL A 257 -9.34 -19.24 -6.42
N PRO A 258 -10.60 -19.69 -6.32
CA PRO A 258 -11.72 -18.78 -6.12
C PRO A 258 -11.53 -18.05 -4.78
N LEU A 259 -11.70 -16.73 -4.81
CA LEU A 259 -11.76 -15.87 -3.63
C LEU A 259 -12.79 -16.45 -2.65
N GLU A 260 -12.35 -17.15 -1.61
CA GLU A 260 -13.21 -17.41 -0.45
C GLU A 260 -13.35 -16.08 0.30
N TYR A 261 -14.44 -15.38 -0.04
CA TYR A 261 -14.90 -14.16 0.61
C TYR A 261 -14.94 -14.37 2.13
N CYS A 262 -14.33 -13.46 2.92
CA CYS A 262 -14.53 -13.52 4.38
C CYS A 262 -16.04 -13.32 4.65
N PRO A 263 -16.71 -14.26 5.33
CA PRO A 263 -18.16 -14.22 5.46
C PRO A 263 -18.60 -12.97 6.25
N GLU A 264 -19.62 -12.27 5.74
CA GLU A 264 -20.25 -11.14 6.40
C GLU A 264 -20.64 -11.53 7.82
N LYS A 265 -20.16 -10.75 8.81
CA LYS A 265 -20.61 -10.90 10.20
C LYS A 265 -22.11 -10.62 10.24
N THR A 266 -22.90 -11.67 10.47
CA THR A 266 -24.30 -11.52 10.86
C THR A 266 -24.34 -10.88 12.25
N ILE A 267 -25.24 -9.89 12.37
CA ILE A 267 -25.48 -8.96 13.49
C ILE A 267 -25.50 -9.66 14.86
#